data_AF-A0A2M8XUN7-F1
#
_entry.id   AF-A0A2M8XUN7-F1
#
_cell.length_a   1.000
_cell.length_b   1.000
_cell.length_c   1.000
_cell.angle_alpha   90.00
_cell.angle_beta   90.00
_cell.angle_gamma   90.00
#
_symmetry.space_group_name_H-M   'P 1'
#
loop_
_entity.id
_entity.type
_entity.pdbx_description
1 polymer ?
#
loop_
_entity_poly.entity_id
_entity_poly.type
_entity_poly.pdbx_seq_one_letter_code
_entity_poly.pdbx_strand_id
1 'polypeptide(L)'
;MRKFLTSLKNNPAILFSFVFIFLVSLNAKSQTVKYDSVNKQKYILVDVQKTYERIVDKGYESAEIFESLGNYYYENNNLKKSKLYFDKLFGKYSISQISLKSRERYQLMKK
;
A
#
# COMPACT_ATOMS: atom_id res chain seq x y z
N MET A 1 -68.34 21.65 -5.00
CA MET A 1 -67.39 20.51 -4.83
C MET A 1 -67.81 19.23 -5.54
N ARG A 2 -69.02 18.68 -5.36
CA ARG A 2 -69.43 17.39 -5.99
C ARG A 2 -69.28 17.33 -7.52
N LYS A 3 -69.66 18.38 -8.26
CA LYS A 3 -69.54 18.42 -9.74
C LYS A 3 -68.09 18.38 -10.25
N PHE A 4 -67.15 18.89 -9.46
CA PHE A 4 -65.72 18.86 -9.79
C PHE A 4 -65.16 17.43 -9.64
N LEU A 5 -65.55 16.74 -8.56
CA LEU A 5 -65.16 15.35 -8.30
C LEU A 5 -65.74 14.38 -9.34
N THR A 6 -66.96 14.62 -9.83
CA THR A 6 -67.57 13.80 -10.90
C THR A 6 -66.89 14.01 -12.25
N SER A 7 -66.38 15.22 -12.53
CA SER A 7 -65.62 15.51 -13.75
C SER A 7 -64.26 14.84 -13.78
N LEU A 8 -63.64 14.62 -12.61
CA LEU A 8 -62.33 13.97 -12.47
C LEU A 8 -62.39 12.45 -12.75
N LYS A 9 -63.51 11.80 -12.42
CA LYS A 9 -63.72 10.35 -12.59
C LYS A 9 -64.06 9.94 -14.03
N ASN A 10 -64.70 10.82 -14.79
CA ASN A 10 -65.32 10.46 -16.08
C ASN A 10 -64.50 10.90 -17.31
N ASN A 11 -63.34 11.51 -17.11
CA ASN A 11 -62.48 11.96 -18.21
C ASN A 11 -61.05 11.42 -18.02
N PRO A 12 -60.68 10.34 -18.72
CA PRO A 12 -59.37 9.70 -18.55
C PRO A 12 -58.22 10.64 -18.91
N ALA A 13 -58.43 11.62 -19.79
CA ALA A 13 -57.42 12.59 -20.18
C ALA A 13 -56.95 13.47 -19.00
N ILE A 14 -57.84 13.75 -18.05
CA ILE A 14 -57.49 14.54 -16.85
C ILE A 14 -56.57 13.72 -15.95
N LEU A 15 -56.85 12.42 -15.76
CA LEU A 15 -55.99 11.52 -15.00
C LEU A 15 -54.60 11.35 -15.67
N PHE A 16 -54.56 11.21 -17.00
CA PHE A 16 -53.30 11.15 -17.75
C PHE A 16 -52.48 12.43 -17.61
N SER A 17 -53.12 13.61 -17.62
CA SER A 17 -52.43 14.89 -17.42
C SER A 17 -51.79 14.99 -16.03
N PHE A 18 -52.46 14.51 -14.98
CA PHE A 18 -51.88 14.49 -13.63
C PHE A 18 -50.68 13.54 -13.50
N VAL A 19 -50.75 12.35 -14.11
CA VAL A 19 -49.62 11.40 -14.13
C VAL A 19 -48.42 12.00 -14.87
N PHE A 20 -48.67 12.71 -15.97
CA PHE A 20 -47.63 13.35 -16.76
C PHE A 20 -46.91 14.47 -15.98
N ILE A 21 -47.66 15.31 -15.25
CA ILE A 21 -47.10 16.36 -14.38
C ILE A 21 -46.26 15.75 -13.25
N PHE A 22 -46.68 14.60 -12.71
CA PHE A 22 -45.95 13.89 -11.66
C PHE A 22 -44.61 13.32 -12.17
N LEU A 23 -44.57 12.79 -13.40
CA LEU A 23 -43.34 12.27 -14.01
C LEU A 23 -42.28 13.36 -14.25
N VAL A 24 -42.70 14.56 -14.65
CA VAL A 24 -41.77 15.68 -14.92
C VAL A 24 -41.07 16.18 -13.63
N SER A 25 -41.66 15.90 -12.47
CA SER A 25 -41.12 16.36 -11.17
C SER A 25 -40.03 15.45 -10.58
N LEU A 26 -39.74 14.30 -11.20
CA LEU A 26 -38.75 13.34 -10.72
C LEU A 26 -37.32 13.80 -11.07
N ASN A 27 -36.69 14.56 -10.17
CA ASN A 27 -35.27 14.91 -10.27
C ASN A 27 -34.43 13.97 -9.40
N ALA A 28 -33.78 12.98 -10.02
CA ALA A 28 -32.85 12.09 -9.33
C ALA A 28 -31.48 12.78 -9.18
N LYS A 29 -31.07 13.08 -7.94
CA LYS A 29 -29.70 13.54 -7.64
C LYS A 29 -28.87 12.31 -7.26
N SER A 30 -27.86 11.96 -8.06
CA SER A 30 -26.91 10.91 -7.69
C SER A 30 -25.91 11.43 -6.65
N GLN A 31 -25.46 10.55 -5.75
CA GLN A 31 -24.34 10.86 -4.87
C GLN A 31 -23.04 10.76 -5.67
N THR A 32 -22.28 11.85 -5.70
CA THR A 32 -20.92 11.83 -6.22
C THR A 32 -19.99 11.33 -5.12
N VAL A 33 -19.35 10.18 -5.36
CA VAL A 33 -18.32 9.67 -4.46
C VAL A 33 -17.11 10.58 -4.57
N LYS A 34 -16.79 11.29 -3.48
CA LYS A 34 -15.51 11.98 -3.35
C LYS A 34 -14.45 10.93 -3.06
N TYR A 35 -13.70 10.54 -4.08
CA TYR A 35 -12.49 9.75 -3.89
C TYR A 35 -11.42 10.69 -3.31
N ASP A 36 -10.83 10.31 -2.18
CA ASP A 36 -9.56 10.91 -1.79
C ASP A 36 -8.57 10.65 -2.92
N SER A 37 -8.15 11.71 -3.59
CA SER A 37 -7.10 11.69 -4.60
C SER A 37 -5.74 11.51 -3.92
N VAL A 38 -5.59 10.47 -3.09
CA VAL A 38 -4.26 9.97 -2.78
C VAL A 38 -3.76 9.40 -4.09
N ASN A 39 -2.84 10.12 -4.73
CA ASN A 39 -2.15 9.69 -5.93
C ASN A 39 -1.46 8.35 -5.61
N LYS A 40 -2.17 7.23 -5.78
CA LYS A 40 -1.70 5.89 -5.45
C LYS A 40 -0.49 5.63 -6.32
N GLN A 41 0.70 5.79 -5.74
CA GLN A 41 1.93 5.41 -6.42
C GLN A 41 1.79 3.94 -6.80
N LYS A 42 1.87 3.65 -8.10
CA LYS A 42 1.73 2.28 -8.66
C LYS A 42 2.73 1.31 -8.05
N TYR A 43 3.85 1.84 -7.54
CA TYR A 43 4.87 1.11 -6.82
C TYR A 43 5.27 1.91 -5.58
N ILE A 44 5.33 1.25 -4.43
CA ILE A 44 5.99 1.81 -3.25
C ILE A 44 7.48 1.50 -3.42
N LEU A 45 8.30 2.53 -3.57
CA LEU A 45 9.75 2.35 -3.53
C LEU A 45 10.13 1.99 -2.10
N VAL A 46 10.41 0.70 -1.87
CA VAL A 46 10.83 0.21 -0.56
C VAL A 46 12.33 0.41 -0.44
N ASP A 47 12.73 1.18 0.56
CA ASP A 47 14.13 1.27 1.00
C ASP A 47 14.48 -0.04 1.72
N VAL A 48 15.15 -0.94 1.00
CA VAL A 48 15.49 -2.29 1.48
C VAL A 48 16.34 -2.21 2.75
N GLN A 49 17.35 -1.32 2.76
CA GLN A 49 18.22 -1.13 3.92
C GLN A 49 17.39 -0.73 5.15
N LYS A 50 16.58 0.33 5.06
CA LYS A 50 15.77 0.78 6.21
C LYS A 50 14.76 -0.27 6.65
N THR A 51 14.21 -1.02 5.71
CA THR A 51 13.27 -2.11 6.02
C THR A 51 13.96 -3.20 6.81
N TYR A 52 15.15 -3.61 6.39
CA TYR A 52 15.94 -4.65 7.07
C TYR A 52 16.45 -4.18 8.43
N GLU A 53 16.88 -2.92 8.57
CA GLU A 53 17.21 -2.34 9.88
C GLU A 53 16.02 -2.40 10.83
N ARG A 54 14.82 -2.01 10.38
CA ARG A 54 13.60 -2.08 11.21
C ARG A 54 13.24 -3.51 11.62
N ILE A 55 13.50 -4.51 10.77
CA ILE A 55 13.26 -5.92 11.08
C ILE A 55 14.22 -6.38 12.18
N VAL A 56 15.50 -6.03 12.08
CA VAL A 56 16.52 -6.32 13.10
C VAL A 56 16.20 -5.60 14.41
N ASP A 57 15.76 -4.34 14.37
CA ASP A 57 15.36 -3.57 15.57
C ASP A 57 14.18 -4.21 16.31
N LYS A 58 13.34 -4.95 15.60
CA LYS A 58 12.24 -5.75 16.17
C LYS A 58 12.69 -7.13 16.68
N GLY A 59 13.98 -7.45 16.58
CA GLY A 59 14.55 -8.72 17.02
C GLY A 59 14.42 -9.87 16.02
N TYR A 60 13.96 -9.61 14.79
CA TYR A 60 13.90 -10.62 13.74
C TYR A 60 15.22 -10.64 12.96
N GLU A 61 15.73 -11.84 12.72
CA GLU A 61 17.06 -12.04 12.14
C GLU A 61 17.04 -13.17 11.11
N SER A 62 17.83 -13.02 10.05
CA SER A 62 18.12 -14.07 9.07
C SER A 62 19.51 -13.88 8.49
N ALA A 63 20.08 -14.95 7.92
CA ALA A 63 21.34 -14.87 7.20
C ALA A 63 21.25 -13.82 6.07
N GLU A 64 20.15 -13.84 5.31
CA GLU A 64 19.90 -12.91 4.21
C GLU A 64 19.85 -11.44 4.66
N ILE A 65 19.19 -11.15 5.78
CA ILE A 65 19.08 -9.78 6.32
C ILE A 65 20.45 -9.24 6.71
N PHE A 66 21.22 -10.02 7.48
CA PHE A 66 22.55 -9.58 7.91
C PHE A 66 23.54 -9.52 6.75
N GLU A 67 23.45 -10.45 5.81
CA GLU A 67 24.25 -10.44 4.59
C GLU A 67 23.97 -9.22 3.72
N SER A 68 22.70 -8.89 3.53
CA SER A 68 22.28 -7.69 2.77
C SER A 68 22.76 -6.41 3.45
N LEU A 69 22.54 -6.25 4.75
CA LEU A 69 22.97 -5.07 5.50
C LEU A 69 24.50 -4.95 5.57
N GLY A 70 25.20 -6.05 5.80
CA GLY A 70 26.66 -6.09 5.83
C GLY A 70 27.27 -5.65 4.49
N ASN A 71 26.73 -6.17 3.38
CA ASN A 71 27.15 -5.81 2.03
C ASN A 71 26.80 -4.37 1.64
N TYR A 72 25.58 -3.93 1.95
CA TYR A 72 25.14 -2.56 1.70
C TYR A 72 26.11 -1.57 2.36
N TYR A 73 26.35 -1.74 3.66
CA TYR A 73 27.23 -0.82 4.38
C TYR A 73 28.70 -0.92 3.96
N TYR A 74 29.15 -2.08 3.46
CA TYR A 74 30.48 -2.20 2.86
C TYR A 74 30.59 -1.34 1.59
N GLU A 75 29.61 -1.46 0.69
CA GLU A 75 29.56 -0.71 -0.57
C GLU A 75 29.43 0.80 -0.34
N ASN A 76 28.75 1.20 0.73
CA ASN A 76 28.59 2.60 1.13
C ASN A 76 29.70 3.13 2.06
N ASN A 77 30.85 2.44 2.15
CA ASN A 77 32.02 2.82 2.96
C ASN A 77 31.76 3.00 4.47
N ASN A 78 30.62 2.49 4.98
CA ASN A 78 30.33 2.47 6.41
C ASN A 78 30.83 1.15 7.01
N LEU A 79 32.16 1.01 7.08
CA LEU A 79 32.81 -0.22 7.53
C LEU A 79 32.45 -0.59 8.97
N LYS A 80 32.14 0.38 9.82
CA LYS A 80 31.68 0.13 11.20
C LYS A 80 30.35 -0.62 11.23
N LYS A 81 29.33 -0.14 10.51
CA LYS A 81 28.04 -0.85 10.42
C LYS A 81 28.16 -2.16 9.63
N SER A 82 28.94 -2.18 8.56
CA SER A 82 29.20 -3.40 7.82
C SER A 82 29.79 -4.49 8.71
N LYS A 83 30.80 -4.16 9.53
CA LYS A 83 31.42 -5.09 10.47
C LYS A 83 30.43 -5.59 11.51
N LEU A 84 29.60 -4.70 12.08
CA LEU A 84 28.54 -5.08 13.01
C LEU A 84 27.62 -6.16 12.45
N TYR A 85 27.15 -6.01 11.21
CA TYR A 85 26.23 -6.98 10.61
C TYR A 85 26.94 -8.24 10.14
N PHE A 86 28.17 -8.15 9.63
CA PHE A 86 28.95 -9.34 9.31
C PHE A 86 29.33 -10.13 10.58
N ASP A 87 29.69 -9.49 11.68
CA ASP A 87 29.96 -10.18 12.95
C ASP A 87 28.72 -10.97 13.42
N LYS A 88 27.52 -10.41 13.27
CA LYS A 88 26.26 -11.13 13.54
C LYS A 88 26.03 -12.29 12.55
N LEU A 89 26.28 -12.08 11.26
CA LEU A 89 26.13 -13.09 10.21
C LEU A 89 27.04 -14.30 10.47
N PHE A 90 28.35 -14.04 10.61
CA PHE A 90 29.37 -15.08 10.79
C PHE A 90 29.37 -15.68 12.20
N GLY A 91 28.75 -15.01 13.19
CA GLY A 91 28.56 -15.53 14.53
C GLY A 91 27.36 -16.46 14.68
N LYS A 92 26.34 -16.37 13.81
CA LYS A 92 25.08 -17.11 13.94
C LYS A 92 24.81 -18.13 12.83
N TYR A 93 25.42 -17.97 11.65
CA TYR A 93 25.10 -18.76 10.47
C TYR A 93 26.32 -19.49 9.91
N SER A 94 26.09 -20.64 9.27
CA SER A 94 27.16 -21.46 8.71
C SER A 94 27.68 -20.90 7.39
N ILE A 95 28.93 -21.22 7.05
CA ILE A 95 29.61 -20.75 5.83
C ILE A 95 28.87 -21.16 4.54
N SER A 96 28.09 -22.24 4.58
CA SER A 96 27.27 -22.69 3.44
C SER A 96 26.04 -21.81 3.17
N GLN A 97 25.61 -21.01 4.16
CA GLN A 97 24.49 -20.08 4.04
C GLN A 97 24.93 -18.68 3.59
N ILE A 98 26.24 -18.43 3.48
CA ILE A 98 26.81 -17.10 3.26
C ILE A 98 27.46 -17.06 1.88
N SER A 99 27.16 -16.03 1.08
CA SER A 99 27.73 -15.89 -0.25
C SER A 99 29.25 -15.69 -0.22
N LEU A 100 29.93 -16.14 -1.28
CA LEU A 100 31.38 -15.97 -1.43
C LEU A 100 31.80 -14.50 -1.30
N LYS A 101 31.03 -13.59 -1.90
CA LYS A 101 31.23 -12.13 -1.85
C LYS A 101 31.30 -11.60 -0.41
N SER A 102 30.36 -12.02 0.44
CA SER A 102 30.34 -11.60 1.85
C SER A 102 31.51 -12.18 2.64
N ARG A 103 31.91 -13.42 2.33
CA ARG A 103 33.09 -14.05 2.95
C ARG A 103 34.35 -13.26 2.64
N GLU A 104 34.58 -12.92 1.38
CA GLU A 104 35.75 -12.14 0.95
C GLU A 104 35.78 -10.77 1.63
N ARG A 105 34.66 -10.03 1.60
CA ARG A 105 34.55 -8.71 2.23
C ARG A 105 34.84 -8.75 3.71
N TYR A 106 34.26 -9.71 4.43
CA TYR A 106 34.48 -9.82 5.88
C TYR A 106 35.94 -10.14 6.21
N GLN A 107 36.62 -10.97 5.41
CA GLN A 107 38.06 -11.25 5.61
C GLN A 107 38.93 -10.01 5.36
N LEU A 108 38.58 -9.16 4.39
CA LEU A 108 39.30 -7.90 4.16
C LEU A 108 39.18 -6.94 5.34
N MET A 109 38.06 -6.95 6.05
CA MET A 109 37.81 -6.06 7.21
C MET A 109 38.44 -6.56 8.53
N LYS A 110 39.01 -7.77 8.53
CA LYS A 110 39.74 -8.34 9.67
C LYS A 110 41.23 -8.00 9.66
N LYS A 111 41.75 -7.58 8.50
CA LYS A 111 43.12 -7.11 8.34
C LYS A 111 43.25 -5.67 8.83
#